data_AF-A0A4Z2DX93-F1
#
_entry.id   AF-A0A4Z2DX93-F1
#
_cell.length_a   1.000
_cell.length_b   1.000
_cell.length_c   1.000
_cell.angle_alpha   90.00
_cell.angle_beta   90.00
_cell.angle_gamma   90.00
#
_symmetry.space_group_name_H-M   'P 1'
#
loop_
_entity.id
_entity.type
_entity.pdbx_description
1 polymer ?
#
loop_
_entity_poly.entity_id
_entity_poly.type
_entity_poly.pdbx_seq_one_letter_code
_entity_poly.pdbx_strand_id
1 'polypeptide(L)'
;MMHIMSNNSDSLLLLIVKKSSTDFYIGLGLALLSTIFIGTSFIFKKLALHRISRNGFRAGDGSLSYLCEWMWWMGFILMGVGEFANFLAYTFAPAMLVTPLGGLSVLVSALLSVHFLNERLNCIGGFGCCICLLGSTLIVLHAPKEQNLTSLQEMWSKLTDPPFIIYSFFIVLMSIVLICILGPRYGKRNPIIFTLISGSIGSLSVIACKGIGIGLKDFNLSWYNLRRIVSIKMFLIK
;
A
#
# COMPACT_ATOMS: atom_id res chain seq x y z
N MET A 1 -9.66 -28.21 40.22
CA MET A 1 -8.72 -27.11 39.88
C MET A 1 -8.25 -27.17 38.42
N MET A 2 -7.86 -28.33 37.86
CA MET A 2 -7.57 -28.48 36.41
C MET A 2 -8.76 -28.15 35.49
N HIS A 3 -9.99 -28.53 35.87
CA HIS A 3 -11.19 -28.28 35.05
C HIS A 3 -11.58 -26.79 34.93
N ILE A 4 -11.16 -25.95 35.89
CA ILE A 4 -11.41 -24.50 35.89
C ILE A 4 -10.34 -23.76 35.07
N MET A 5 -9.10 -24.26 35.07
CA MET A 5 -8.02 -23.72 34.23
C MET A 5 -8.22 -24.03 32.73
N SER A 6 -8.81 -25.18 32.38
CA SER A 6 -9.19 -25.52 31.00
C SER A 6 -10.27 -24.57 30.46
N ASN A 7 -11.36 -24.35 31.22
CA ASN A 7 -12.45 -23.47 30.79
C ASN A 7 -12.00 -22.02 30.57
N ASN A 8 -11.03 -21.54 31.35
CA ASN A 8 -10.51 -20.17 31.24
C ASN A 8 -9.52 -20.02 30.06
N SER A 9 -8.80 -21.09 29.69
CA SER A 9 -7.93 -21.09 28.51
C SER A 9 -8.74 -21.23 27.22
N ASP A 10 -9.80 -22.04 27.20
CA ASP A 10 -10.68 -22.19 26.04
C ASP A 10 -11.49 -20.92 25.75
N SER A 11 -11.96 -20.23 26.80
CA SER A 11 -12.64 -18.93 26.67
C SER A 11 -11.68 -17.81 26.29
N LEU A 12 -10.45 -17.79 26.80
CA LEU A 12 -9.41 -16.86 26.33
C LEU A 12 -9.02 -17.14 24.88
N LEU A 13 -8.90 -18.40 24.45
CA LEU A 13 -8.66 -18.74 23.05
C LEU A 13 -9.82 -18.33 22.16
N LEU A 14 -11.07 -18.55 22.58
CA LEU A 14 -12.25 -18.07 21.85
C LEU A 14 -12.27 -16.54 21.72
N LEU A 15 -11.91 -15.82 22.78
CA LEU A 15 -11.80 -14.35 22.74
C LEU A 15 -10.65 -13.88 21.85
N ILE A 16 -9.50 -14.56 21.87
CA ILE A 16 -8.34 -14.25 21.01
C ILE A 16 -8.67 -14.53 19.54
N VAL A 17 -9.30 -15.67 19.23
CA VAL A 17 -9.73 -16.04 17.88
C VAL A 17 -10.79 -15.05 17.37
N LYS A 18 -11.80 -14.73 18.19
CA LYS A 18 -12.86 -13.78 17.80
C LYS A 18 -12.33 -12.36 17.60
N LYS A 19 -11.38 -11.91 18.42
CA LYS A 19 -10.69 -10.63 18.26
C LYS A 19 -9.86 -10.61 16.97
N SER A 20 -9.06 -11.65 16.74
CA SER A 20 -8.26 -11.82 15.52
C SER A 20 -9.12 -11.83 14.24
N SER A 21 -10.26 -12.52 14.24
CA SER A 21 -11.18 -12.50 13.10
C SER A 21 -11.81 -11.12 12.88
N THR A 22 -12.18 -10.41 13.94
CA THR A 22 -12.76 -9.06 13.83
C THR A 22 -11.74 -8.08 13.26
N ASP A 23 -10.50 -8.11 13.75
CA ASP A 23 -9.39 -7.31 13.23
C ASP A 23 -9.16 -7.61 11.75
N PHE A 24 -9.17 -8.89 11.35
CA PHE A 24 -9.04 -9.30 9.95
C PHE A 24 -10.14 -8.70 9.06
N TYR A 25 -11.41 -8.75 9.46
CA TYR A 25 -12.52 -8.18 8.68
C TYR A 25 -12.46 -6.65 8.61
N ILE A 26 -12.01 -5.99 9.68
CA ILE A 26 -11.78 -4.54 9.68
C ILE A 26 -10.68 -4.19 8.67
N GLY A 27 -9.56 -4.94 8.67
CA GLY A 27 -8.48 -4.76 7.71
C GLY A 27 -8.93 -4.99 6.26
N LEU A 28 -9.74 -6.03 6.02
CA LEU A 28 -10.33 -6.30 4.71
C LEU A 28 -11.24 -5.15 4.24
N GLY A 29 -12.12 -4.65 5.12
CA GLY A 29 -13.00 -3.53 4.81
C GLY A 29 -12.24 -2.25 4.48
N LEU A 30 -11.21 -1.93 5.27
CA LEU A 30 -10.32 -0.79 5.03
C LEU A 30 -9.57 -0.91 3.70
N ALA A 31 -9.07 -2.11 3.35
CA ALA A 31 -8.39 -2.36 2.08
C ALA A 31 -9.34 -2.15 0.89
N LEU A 32 -10.56 -2.69 0.93
CA LEU A 32 -11.55 -2.49 -0.13
C LEU A 32 -11.95 -1.02 -0.29
N LEU A 33 -12.15 -0.32 0.82
CA LEU A 33 -12.48 1.10 0.83
C LEU A 33 -11.34 1.93 0.22
N SER A 34 -10.09 1.64 0.61
CA SER A 34 -8.88 2.22 0.02
C SER A 34 -8.86 2.03 -1.50
N THR A 35 -9.08 0.80 -1.98
CA THR A 35 -9.09 0.47 -3.40
C THR A 35 -10.09 1.33 -4.19
N ILE A 36 -11.28 1.57 -3.64
CA ILE A 36 -12.30 2.42 -4.25
C ILE A 36 -11.82 3.88 -4.28
N PHE A 37 -11.27 4.40 -3.17
CA PHE A 37 -10.77 5.78 -3.11
C PHE A 37 -9.60 6.02 -4.06
N ILE A 38 -8.63 5.10 -4.12
CA ILE A 38 -7.49 5.18 -5.03
C ILE A 38 -7.99 5.09 -6.49
N GLY A 39 -8.88 4.15 -6.80
CA GLY A 39 -9.45 3.99 -8.14
C GLY A 39 -10.22 5.22 -8.63
N THR A 40 -11.08 5.78 -7.77
CA THR A 40 -11.82 7.03 -8.05
C THR A 40 -10.89 8.23 -8.16
N SER A 41 -9.79 8.28 -7.40
CA SER A 41 -8.80 9.37 -7.45
C SER A 41 -8.22 9.57 -8.85
N PHE A 42 -7.99 8.48 -9.58
CA PHE A 42 -7.46 8.53 -10.94
C PHE A 42 -8.46 9.17 -11.91
N ILE A 43 -9.75 8.96 -11.71
CA ILE A 43 -10.81 9.54 -12.53
C ILE A 43 -10.86 11.06 -12.35
N PHE A 44 -10.84 11.53 -11.10
CA PHE A 44 -10.82 12.98 -10.82
C PHE A 44 -9.58 13.66 -11.43
N LYS A 45 -8.39 13.05 -11.29
CA LYS A 45 -7.17 13.57 -11.92
C LYS A 45 -7.29 13.60 -13.45
N LYS A 46 -7.86 12.55 -14.05
CA LYS A 46 -8.04 12.46 -15.49
C LYS A 46 -9.03 13.49 -16.03
N LEU A 47 -10.15 13.70 -15.32
CA LEU A 47 -11.13 14.74 -15.63
C LEU A 47 -10.51 16.14 -15.53
N ALA A 48 -9.71 16.40 -14.50
CA ALA A 48 -8.99 17.66 -14.33
C ALA A 48 -8.05 17.91 -15.50
N LEU A 49 -7.24 16.91 -15.88
CA LEU A 49 -6.33 17.01 -17.03
C LEU A 49 -7.08 17.22 -18.35
N HIS A 50 -8.23 16.57 -18.56
CA HIS A 50 -9.04 16.78 -19.75
C HIS A 50 -9.60 18.21 -19.82
N ARG A 51 -10.02 18.78 -18.69
CA ARG A 51 -10.47 20.18 -18.61
C ARG A 51 -9.35 21.16 -18.94
N ILE A 52 -8.14 20.94 -18.40
CA ILE A 52 -6.97 21.78 -18.68
C ILE A 52 -6.55 21.66 -20.15
N SER A 53 -6.64 20.47 -20.73
CA SER A 53 -6.31 20.24 -22.13
C SER A 53 -7.20 21.02 -23.10
N ARG A 54 -8.42 21.37 -22.72
CA ARG A 54 -9.30 22.24 -23.53
C ARG A 54 -8.79 23.67 -23.63
N ASN A 55 -8.00 24.12 -22.66
CA ASN A 55 -7.39 25.45 -22.63
C ASN A 55 -6.04 25.51 -23.37
N GLY A 56 -5.71 24.50 -24.18
CA GLY A 56 -4.52 24.47 -25.04
C GLY A 56 -3.24 23.90 -24.42
N PHE A 57 -3.26 23.53 -23.14
CA PHE A 57 -2.10 22.92 -22.47
C PHE A 57 -2.19 21.40 -22.48
N ARG A 58 -1.30 20.70 -23.18
CA ARG A 58 -1.29 19.22 -23.15
C ARG A 58 -0.72 18.72 -21.82
N ALA A 59 -1.27 17.61 -21.34
CA ALA A 59 -0.68 16.83 -20.25
C ALA A 59 0.70 16.29 -20.69
N GLY A 60 1.77 17.02 -20.38
CA GLY A 60 3.15 16.70 -20.80
C GLY A 60 4.03 17.89 -21.19
N ASP A 61 3.45 19.09 -21.32
CA ASP A 61 4.20 20.30 -21.70
C ASP A 61 4.96 20.95 -20.51
N GLY A 62 4.82 20.39 -19.31
CA GLY A 62 5.49 20.90 -18.10
C GLY A 62 4.83 22.14 -17.51
N SER A 63 3.67 22.57 -18.02
CA SER A 63 2.92 23.67 -17.41
C SER A 63 2.30 23.24 -16.08
N LEU A 64 2.50 24.06 -15.05
CA LEU A 64 1.95 23.85 -13.71
C LEU A 64 0.45 24.17 -13.62
N SER A 65 -0.24 24.32 -14.75
CA SER A 65 -1.66 24.69 -14.84
C SER A 65 -2.60 23.72 -14.10
N TYR A 66 -2.15 22.48 -13.87
CA TYR A 66 -2.91 21.51 -13.08
C TYR A 66 -3.03 21.85 -11.60
N LEU A 67 -2.10 22.64 -11.05
CA LEU A 67 -2.16 23.09 -9.66
C LEU A 67 -3.29 24.10 -9.41
N CYS A 68 -3.80 24.76 -10.45
CA CYS A 68 -4.91 25.69 -10.34
C CYS A 68 -6.29 24.99 -10.41
N GLU A 69 -6.33 23.75 -10.90
CA GLU A 69 -7.59 23.04 -11.10
C GLU A 69 -8.02 22.32 -9.81
N TRP A 70 -9.16 22.72 -9.25
CA TRP A 70 -9.65 22.16 -7.98
C TRP A 70 -9.94 20.64 -8.08
N MET A 71 -10.36 20.15 -9.25
CA MET A 71 -10.62 18.72 -9.46
C MET A 71 -9.35 17.88 -9.36
N TRP A 72 -8.19 18.46 -9.70
CA TRP A 72 -6.90 17.78 -9.56
C TRP A 72 -6.56 17.60 -8.07
N TRP A 73 -6.75 18.63 -7.25
CA TRP A 73 -6.58 18.57 -5.80
C TRP A 73 -7.55 17.60 -5.13
N MET A 74 -8.81 17.57 -5.57
CA MET A 74 -9.78 16.57 -5.08
C MET A 74 -9.28 15.15 -5.35
N GLY A 75 -8.79 14.88 -6.56
CA GLY A 75 -8.16 13.60 -6.89
C GLY A 75 -6.92 13.32 -6.04
N PHE A 76 -6.10 14.33 -5.74
CA PHE A 76 -4.93 14.15 -4.89
C PHE A 76 -5.29 13.82 -3.43
N ILE A 77 -6.25 14.53 -2.84
CA ILE A 77 -6.76 14.29 -1.48
C ILE A 77 -7.35 12.88 -1.37
N LEU A 78 -8.15 12.47 -2.37
CA LEU A 78 -8.78 11.15 -2.39
C LEU A 78 -7.74 10.02 -2.45
N MET A 79 -6.65 10.23 -3.19
CA MET A 79 -5.50 9.31 -3.21
C MET A 79 -4.85 9.23 -1.83
N GLY A 80 -4.62 10.37 -1.17
CA GLY A 80 -4.04 10.40 0.18
C GLY A 80 -4.89 9.67 1.22
N VAL A 81 -6.21 9.88 1.19
CA VAL A 81 -7.15 9.16 2.07
C VAL A 81 -7.14 7.66 1.79
N GLY A 82 -7.12 7.27 0.51
CA GLY A 82 -7.02 5.87 0.11
C GLY A 82 -5.73 5.20 0.61
N GLU A 83 -4.57 5.81 0.36
CA GLU A 83 -3.28 5.30 0.83
C GLU A 83 -3.19 5.21 2.35
N PHE A 84 -3.76 6.18 3.07
CA PHE A 84 -3.84 6.13 4.53
C PHE A 84 -4.70 4.97 5.03
N ALA A 85 -5.87 4.75 4.41
CA ALA A 85 -6.71 3.59 4.72
C ALA A 85 -6.01 2.26 4.37
N ASN A 86 -5.24 2.22 3.28
CA ASN A 86 -4.42 1.08 2.89
C ASN A 86 -3.34 0.77 3.94
N PHE A 87 -2.68 1.82 4.43
CA PHE A 87 -1.68 1.72 5.50
C PHE A 87 -2.30 1.16 6.78
N LEU A 88 -3.47 1.65 7.17
CA LEU A 88 -4.21 1.11 8.31
C LEU A 88 -4.59 -0.36 8.11
N ALA A 89 -5.00 -0.76 6.90
CA ALA A 89 -5.33 -2.14 6.59
C ALA A 89 -4.15 -3.09 6.86
N TYR A 90 -2.90 -2.70 6.58
CA TYR A 90 -1.70 -3.49 6.89
C TYR A 90 -1.49 -3.73 8.40
N THR A 91 -2.10 -2.94 9.27
CA THR A 91 -2.01 -3.14 10.73
C THR A 91 -2.97 -4.22 11.24
N PHE A 92 -4.04 -4.51 10.47
CA PHE A 92 -5.12 -5.40 10.86
C PHE A 92 -5.21 -6.68 10.02
N ALA A 93 -4.74 -6.63 8.77
CA ALA A 93 -4.74 -7.74 7.82
C ALA A 93 -3.33 -8.00 7.25
N PRO A 94 -3.02 -9.25 6.88
CA PRO A 94 -1.70 -9.61 6.36
C PRO A 94 -1.42 -8.94 5.02
N ALA A 95 -0.15 -8.57 4.80
CA ALA A 95 0.24 -7.82 3.61
C ALA A 95 -0.01 -8.59 2.30
N MET A 96 0.07 -9.93 2.37
CA MET A 96 -0.20 -10.81 1.23
C MET A 96 -1.65 -10.74 0.73
N LEU A 97 -2.59 -10.29 1.57
CA LEU A 97 -3.99 -10.09 1.20
C LEU A 97 -4.26 -8.63 0.78
N VAL A 98 -3.69 -7.66 1.50
CA VAL A 98 -3.90 -6.23 1.21
C VAL A 98 -3.29 -5.83 -0.14
N THR A 99 -2.10 -6.34 -0.49
CA THR A 99 -1.39 -6.02 -1.74
C THR A 99 -2.19 -6.38 -3.01
N PRO A 100 -2.75 -7.60 -3.17
CA PRO A 100 -3.58 -7.93 -4.33
C PRO A 100 -4.90 -7.14 -4.36
N LEU A 101 -5.48 -6.78 -3.22
CA LEU A 101 -6.65 -5.88 -3.16
C LEU A 101 -6.31 -4.47 -3.68
N GLY A 102 -5.09 -3.99 -3.45
CA GLY A 102 -4.60 -2.75 -4.05
C GLY A 102 -4.57 -2.81 -5.58
N GLY A 103 -4.23 -3.97 -6.16
CA GLY A 103 -4.28 -4.19 -7.62
C GLY A 103 -5.67 -4.02 -8.23
N LEU A 104 -6.73 -4.33 -7.47
CA LEU A 104 -8.12 -4.12 -7.90
C LEU A 104 -8.46 -2.64 -8.14
N SER A 105 -7.66 -1.69 -7.64
CA SER A 105 -7.91 -0.25 -7.83
C SER A 105 -7.77 0.13 -9.30
N VAL A 106 -6.92 -0.59 -10.04
CA VAL A 106 -6.79 -0.49 -11.50
C VAL A 106 -8.10 -0.87 -12.17
N LEU A 107 -8.74 -1.97 -11.75
CA LEU A 107 -10.03 -2.41 -12.29
C LEU A 107 -11.14 -1.40 -11.97
N VAL A 108 -11.19 -0.90 -10.73
CA VAL A 108 -12.14 0.16 -10.33
C VAL A 108 -11.97 1.40 -11.20
N SER A 109 -10.73 1.85 -11.41
CA SER A 109 -10.46 3.00 -12.28
C SER A 109 -10.84 2.73 -13.74
N ALA A 110 -10.64 1.51 -14.24
CA ALA A 110 -11.01 1.13 -15.60
C ALA A 110 -12.53 1.19 -15.80
N LEU A 111 -13.30 0.61 -14.86
CA LEU A 111 -14.77 0.61 -14.89
C LEU A 111 -15.32 2.04 -14.79
N LEU A 112 -14.81 2.84 -13.87
CA LEU A 112 -15.25 4.22 -13.69
C LEU A 112 -14.87 5.10 -14.89
N SER A 113 -13.75 4.83 -15.58
CA SER A 113 -13.36 5.58 -16.79
C SER A 113 -14.34 5.34 -17.93
N VAL A 114 -14.83 4.11 -18.10
CA VAL A 114 -15.88 3.81 -19.08
C VAL A 114 -17.17 4.54 -18.74
N HIS A 115 -17.55 4.57 -17.45
CA HIS A 115 -18.82 5.17 -17.01
C HIS A 115 -18.80 6.71 -17.00
N PHE A 116 -17.79 7.32 -16.38
CA PHE A 116 -17.74 8.78 -16.17
C PHE A 116 -17.12 9.56 -17.34
N LEU A 117 -16.19 8.95 -18.08
CA LEU A 117 -15.52 9.62 -19.21
C LEU A 117 -16.07 9.16 -20.56
N ASN A 118 -17.00 8.20 -20.60
CA ASN A 118 -17.51 7.58 -21.82
C ASN A 118 -16.39 7.06 -22.75
N GLU A 119 -15.27 6.65 -22.17
CA GLU A 119 -14.17 6.08 -22.93
C GLU A 119 -14.43 4.61 -23.24
N ARG A 120 -14.08 4.18 -24.45
CA ARG A 120 -14.12 2.76 -24.79
C ARG A 120 -12.90 2.07 -24.21
N LEU A 121 -13.11 0.99 -23.46
CA LEU A 121 -12.02 0.17 -22.96
C LEU A 121 -11.32 -0.49 -24.17
N ASN A 122 -10.09 -0.08 -24.45
CA ASN A 122 -9.34 -0.67 -25.56
C ASN A 122 -8.96 -2.12 -25.23
N CYS A 123 -8.77 -2.98 -26.24
CA CYS A 123 -8.42 -4.40 -26.04
C CYS A 123 -7.16 -4.56 -25.18
N ILE A 124 -6.19 -3.65 -25.35
CA ILE A 124 -4.96 -3.59 -24.54
C ILE A 124 -5.27 -3.29 -23.06
N GLY A 125 -6.24 -2.41 -22.79
CA GLY A 125 -6.69 -2.10 -21.43
C GLY A 125 -7.41 -3.29 -20.77
N GLY A 126 -8.23 -4.01 -21.54
CA GLY A 126 -8.85 -5.27 -21.10
C GLY A 126 -7.81 -6.33 -20.78
N PHE A 127 -6.82 -6.53 -21.65
CA PHE A 127 -5.71 -7.46 -21.42
C PHE A 127 -4.89 -7.08 -20.18
N GLY A 128 -4.63 -5.78 -19.96
CA GLY A 128 -3.99 -5.29 -18.75
C GLY A 128 -4.78 -5.62 -17.47
N CYS A 129 -6.11 -5.48 -17.50
CA CYS A 129 -6.97 -5.88 -16.38
C CYS A 129 -6.89 -7.40 -16.13
N CYS A 130 -6.91 -8.21 -17.18
CA CYS A 130 -6.75 -9.66 -17.07
C CYS A 130 -5.41 -10.04 -16.43
N ILE A 131 -4.30 -9.45 -16.89
CA ILE A 131 -2.97 -9.69 -16.31
C ILE A 131 -2.94 -9.27 -14.84
N CYS A 132 -3.54 -8.13 -14.49
CA CYS A 132 -3.59 -7.66 -13.10
C CYS A 132 -4.36 -8.62 -12.19
N LEU A 133 -5.51 -9.15 -12.65
CA LEU A 133 -6.29 -10.15 -11.92
C LEU A 133 -5.53 -11.47 -11.77
N LEU A 134 -4.88 -11.93 -12.84
CA LEU A 134 -4.06 -13.14 -12.81
C LEU A 134 -2.88 -12.98 -11.85
N GLY A 135 -2.13 -11.88 -11.94
CA GLY A 135 -1.01 -11.58 -11.05
C GLY A 135 -1.44 -11.49 -9.59
N SER A 136 -2.53 -10.79 -9.30
CA SER A 136 -3.09 -10.68 -7.95
C SER A 136 -3.48 -12.05 -7.39
N THR A 137 -4.14 -12.89 -8.19
CA THR A 137 -4.54 -14.25 -7.79
C THR A 137 -3.34 -15.17 -7.58
N LEU A 138 -2.34 -15.10 -8.47
CA LEU A 138 -1.12 -15.90 -8.36
C LEU A 138 -0.33 -15.56 -7.10
N ILE A 139 -0.28 -14.27 -6.72
CA ILE A 139 0.31 -13.83 -5.46
C ILE A 139 -0.46 -14.46 -4.30
N VAL A 140 -1.79 -14.30 -4.21
CA VAL A 140 -2.57 -14.88 -3.09
C VAL A 140 -2.37 -16.41 -2.99
N LEU A 141 -2.32 -17.11 -4.12
CA LEU A 141 -2.24 -18.56 -4.16
C LEU A 141 -0.87 -19.10 -3.76
N HIS A 142 0.21 -18.48 -4.25
CA HIS A 142 1.58 -18.97 -4.06
C HIS A 142 2.31 -18.29 -2.91
N ALA A 143 1.73 -17.27 -2.29
CA ALA A 143 2.43 -16.55 -1.26
C ALA A 143 2.66 -17.45 -0.04
N PRO A 144 3.94 -17.65 0.36
CA PRO A 144 4.27 -18.50 1.49
C PRO A 144 3.73 -17.86 2.77
N LYS A 145 3.27 -18.68 3.72
CA LYS A 145 2.82 -18.18 5.03
C LYS A 145 3.91 -17.28 5.62
N GLU A 146 3.57 -16.00 5.86
CA GLU A 146 4.53 -15.00 6.32
C GLU A 146 5.28 -15.52 7.56
N GLN A 147 6.61 -15.58 7.49
CA GLN A 147 7.41 -15.59 8.73
C GLN A 147 7.15 -14.24 9.39
N ASN A 148 6.52 -14.28 10.56
CA ASN A 148 6.24 -13.10 11.36
C ASN A 148 7.57 -12.51 11.83
N LEU A 149 8.17 -11.62 11.04
CA LEU A 149 9.23 -10.72 11.49
C LEU A 149 8.64 -9.84 12.59
N THR A 150 8.72 -10.32 13.81
CA THR A 150 8.08 -9.68 14.97
C THR A 150 8.96 -8.65 15.63
N SER A 151 10.26 -8.61 15.27
CA SER A 151 11.23 -7.70 15.88
C SER A 151 12.00 -6.90 14.84
N LEU A 152 12.29 -5.64 15.19
CA LEU A 152 13.12 -4.75 14.39
C LEU A 152 14.54 -5.30 14.16
N GLN A 153 15.07 -6.05 15.13
CA GLN A 153 16.40 -6.68 15.07
C GLN A 153 16.48 -7.76 13.97
N GLU A 154 15.43 -8.59 13.85
CA GLU A 154 15.35 -9.64 12.83
C GLU A 154 15.15 -9.05 11.44
N MET A 155 14.41 -7.94 11.33
CA MET A 155 14.33 -7.21 10.07
C MET A 155 15.68 -6.60 9.68
N TRP A 156 16.41 -6.02 10.63
CA TRP A 156 17.73 -5.42 10.36
C TRP A 156 18.73 -6.46 9.85
N SER A 157 18.74 -7.67 10.43
CA SER A 157 19.60 -8.74 9.93
C SER A 157 19.24 -9.14 8.50
N LYS A 158 17.95 -9.25 8.17
CA LYS A 158 17.47 -9.50 6.80
C LYS A 158 17.80 -8.40 5.80
N LEU A 159 17.81 -7.13 6.24
CA LEU A 159 18.23 -6.01 5.40
C LEU A 159 19.74 -6.01 5.13
N THR A 160 20.53 -6.64 6.00
CA THR A 160 21.99 -6.75 5.85
C THR A 160 22.40 -7.99 5.05
N ASP A 161 21.46 -8.89 4.74
CA ASP A 161 21.73 -10.07 3.93
C ASP A 161 22.24 -9.66 2.53
N PRO A 162 23.32 -10.28 2.01
CA PRO A 162 23.91 -9.93 0.72
C PRO A 162 22.93 -9.84 -0.46
N PRO A 163 21.92 -10.74 -0.59
CA PRO A 163 20.94 -10.66 -1.66
C PRO A 163 20.10 -9.37 -1.61
N PHE A 164 19.74 -8.91 -0.41
CA PHE A 164 18.96 -7.69 -0.26
C PHE A 164 19.78 -6.44 -0.63
N ILE A 165 21.05 -6.41 -0.23
CA ILE A 165 21.96 -5.31 -0.57
C ILE A 165 22.15 -5.20 -2.08
N ILE A 166 22.39 -6.34 -2.77
CA ILE A 166 22.53 -6.37 -4.23
C ILE A 166 21.23 -5.91 -4.91
N TYR A 167 20.08 -6.38 -4.44
CA TYR A 167 18.77 -5.95 -4.93
C TYR A 167 18.57 -4.44 -4.76
N SER A 168 18.84 -3.89 -3.58
CA SER A 168 18.69 -2.47 -3.27
C SER A 168 19.61 -1.61 -4.14
N PHE A 169 20.89 -2.00 -4.27
CA PHE A 169 21.85 -1.33 -5.13
C PHE A 169 21.39 -1.32 -6.59
N PHE A 170 20.93 -2.46 -7.10
CA PHE A 170 20.43 -2.57 -8.47
C PHE A 170 19.20 -1.69 -8.72
N ILE A 171 18.23 -1.68 -7.81
CA ILE A 171 17.03 -0.85 -7.90
C ILE A 171 17.39 0.65 -7.92
N VAL A 172 18.29 1.08 -7.04
CA VAL A 172 18.74 2.48 -6.99
C VAL A 172 19.47 2.87 -8.27
N LEU A 173 20.41 2.04 -8.72
CA LEU A 173 21.15 2.27 -9.96
C LEU A 173 20.21 2.34 -11.18
N MET A 174 19.30 1.38 -11.30
CA MET A 174 18.30 1.37 -12.37
C MET A 174 17.40 2.60 -12.33
N SER A 175 16.95 3.02 -11.14
CA SER A 175 16.13 4.21 -10.98
C SER A 175 16.88 5.48 -11.41
N ILE A 176 18.16 5.60 -11.05
CA ILE A 176 19.02 6.73 -11.48
C ILE A 176 19.17 6.74 -13.00
N VAL A 177 19.47 5.60 -13.63
CA VAL A 177 19.59 5.49 -15.09
C VAL A 177 18.28 5.86 -15.77
N LEU A 178 17.15 5.37 -15.26
CA LEU A 178 15.84 5.69 -15.80
C LEU A 178 15.50 7.18 -15.66
N ILE A 179 15.78 7.80 -14.51
CA ILE A 179 15.49 9.22 -14.26
C ILE A 179 16.42 10.15 -15.04
N CYS A 180 17.73 9.90 -15.02
CA CYS A 180 18.72 10.83 -15.57
C CYS A 180 18.89 10.68 -17.09
N ILE A 181 18.71 9.48 -17.65
CA ILE A 181 19.01 9.20 -19.06
C ILE A 181 17.73 8.95 -19.85
N LEU A 182 16.89 8.00 -19.43
CA LEU A 182 15.72 7.60 -20.22
C LEU A 182 14.54 8.55 -20.06
N GLY A 183 14.34 9.14 -18.88
CA GLY A 183 13.28 10.10 -18.58
C GLY A 183 13.32 11.31 -19.53
N PRO A 184 14.45 12.05 -19.63
CA PRO A 184 14.56 13.21 -20.50
C PRO A 184 14.46 12.87 -21.98
N ARG A 185 15.00 11.71 -22.41
CA ARG A 185 15.06 11.34 -23.83
C ARG A 185 13.78 10.71 -24.36
N TYR A 186 13.13 9.87 -23.56
CA TYR A 186 12.04 8.99 -24.03
C TYR A 186 10.76 9.08 -23.19
N GLY A 187 10.78 9.74 -22.02
CA GLY A 187 9.63 9.78 -21.10
C GLY A 187 8.37 10.40 -21.71
N LYS A 188 8.50 11.39 -22.60
CA LYS A 188 7.35 12.02 -23.28
C LYS A 188 6.69 11.13 -24.35
N ARG A 189 7.42 10.14 -24.88
CA ARG A 189 6.94 9.23 -25.94
C ARG A 189 6.44 7.90 -25.36
N ASN A 190 7.09 7.40 -24.32
CA ASN A 190 6.82 6.08 -23.76
C ASN A 190 6.51 6.18 -22.26
N PRO A 191 5.23 6.06 -21.85
CA PRO A 191 4.83 6.16 -20.44
C PRO A 191 5.41 5.03 -19.57
N ILE A 192 5.81 3.91 -20.18
CA ILE A 192 6.43 2.74 -19.52
C ILE A 192 7.64 3.16 -18.67
N ILE A 193 8.41 4.15 -19.10
CA ILE A 193 9.61 4.60 -18.37
C ILE A 193 9.22 5.16 -17.01
N PHE A 194 8.18 6.01 -16.95
CA PHE A 194 7.70 6.55 -15.67
C PHE A 194 7.10 5.45 -14.79
N THR A 195 6.40 4.48 -15.37
CA THR A 195 5.88 3.32 -14.64
C THR A 195 7.00 2.50 -14.02
N LEU A 196 8.10 2.26 -14.75
CA LEU A 196 9.28 1.54 -14.24
C LEU A 196 9.94 2.31 -13.10
N ILE A 197 10.15 3.63 -13.25
CA ILE A 197 10.71 4.47 -12.19
C ILE A 197 9.87 4.37 -10.91
N SER A 198 8.55 4.58 -11.03
CA SER A 198 7.65 4.51 -9.87
C SER A 198 7.57 3.12 -9.26
N GLY A 199 7.63 2.06 -10.07
CA GLY A 199 7.60 0.68 -9.59
C GLY A 199 8.87 0.30 -8.83
N SER A 200 10.04 0.68 -9.36
CA SER A 200 11.34 0.44 -8.72
C SER A 200 11.48 1.18 -7.38
N ILE A 201 11.11 2.46 -7.34
CA ILE A 201 11.15 3.23 -6.09
C ILE A 201 10.04 2.77 -5.12
N GLY A 202 8.88 2.42 -5.66
CA GLY A 202 7.74 1.91 -4.90
C GLY A 202 8.06 0.64 -4.13
N SER A 203 8.83 -0.29 -4.71
CA SER A 203 9.20 -1.53 -4.00
C SER A 203 10.06 -1.27 -2.76
N LEU A 204 11.00 -0.31 -2.81
CA LEU A 204 11.77 0.12 -1.64
C LEU A 204 10.87 0.81 -0.60
N SER A 205 9.89 1.58 -1.07
CA SER A 205 8.94 2.28 -0.19
C SER A 205 8.08 1.29 0.61
N VAL A 206 7.64 0.19 0.00
CA VAL A 206 6.89 -0.87 0.71
C VAL A 206 7.72 -1.49 1.84
N ILE A 207 9.01 -1.73 1.60
CA ILE A 207 9.93 -2.26 2.62
C ILE A 207 10.11 -1.25 3.76
N ALA A 208 10.28 0.04 3.43
CA ALA A 208 10.37 1.10 4.42
C ALA A 208 9.10 1.22 5.28
N CYS A 209 7.92 1.19 4.66
CA CYS A 209 6.64 1.18 5.38
C CYS A 209 6.51 -0.02 6.33
N LYS A 210 6.91 -1.21 5.87
CA LYS A 210 6.92 -2.41 6.71
C LYS A 210 7.85 -2.25 7.91
N GLY A 211 9.03 -1.67 7.71
CA GLY A 211 9.98 -1.42 8.79
C GLY A 211 9.52 -0.39 9.81
N ILE A 212 8.89 0.70 9.34
CA ILE A 212 8.25 1.69 10.22
C ILE A 212 7.11 1.04 11.01
N GLY A 213 6.29 0.20 10.36
CA GLY A 213 5.18 -0.51 11.02
C GLY A 213 5.64 -1.42 12.16
N ILE A 214 6.71 -2.20 11.94
CA ILE A 214 7.32 -3.05 12.97
C ILE A 214 7.90 -2.17 14.10
N GLY A 215 8.62 -1.10 13.76
CA GLY A 215 9.21 -0.19 14.75
C GLY A 215 8.19 0.51 15.64
N LEU A 216 7.05 0.95 15.09
CA LEU A 216 5.96 1.52 15.87
C LEU A 216 5.32 0.50 16.82
N LYS A 217 5.21 -0.76 16.40
CA LYS A 217 4.69 -1.84 17.23
C LYS A 217 5.64 -2.15 18.39
N ASP A 218 6.93 -2.27 18.12
CA ASP A 218 7.97 -2.49 19.14
C ASP A 218 8.03 -1.32 20.13
N PHE A 219 7.95 -0.09 19.65
CA PHE A 219 7.90 1.11 20.50
C PHE A 219 6.68 1.13 21.41
N ASN A 220 5.48 0.85 20.87
CA ASN A 220 4.25 0.79 21.66
C ASN A 220 4.33 -0.30 22.73
N LEU A 221 4.84 -1.49 22.40
CA LEU A 221 5.02 -2.57 23.37
C LEU A 221 6.01 -2.18 24.48
N SER A 222 7.12 -1.53 24.12
CA SER A 222 8.10 -1.00 25.08
C SER A 222 7.47 0.04 26.00
N TRP A 223 6.70 0.99 25.45
CA TRP A 223 6.02 2.03 26.20
C TRP A 223 4.95 1.48 27.16
N TYR A 224 4.13 0.52 26.72
CA TYR A 224 3.16 -0.16 27.57
C TYR A 224 3.84 -0.91 28.73
N ASN A 225 4.93 -1.61 28.46
CA ASN A 225 5.72 -2.27 29.50
C ASN A 225 6.31 -1.26 30.49
N LEU A 226 6.83 -0.13 30.00
CA LEU A 226 7.36 0.93 30.85
C LEU A 226 6.27 1.54 31.76
N ARG A 227 5.10 1.86 31.20
CA ARG A 227 3.94 2.35 31.97
C ARG A 227 3.52 1.35 33.03
N ARG A 228 3.48 0.07 32.70
CA ARG A 228 3.10 -0.99 33.64
C ARG A 228 4.12 -1.13 34.78
N ILE A 229 5.42 -1.10 34.47
CA ILE A 229 6.49 -1.17 35.48
C ILE A 229 6.45 0.06 36.39
N VAL A 230 6.29 1.26 35.82
CA VAL A 230 6.15 2.50 36.59
C VAL A 230 4.90 2.45 37.48
N SER A 231 3.77 1.96 36.96
CA SER A 231 2.53 1.82 37.73
C SER A 231 2.64 0.81 38.87
N ILE A 232 3.33 -0.33 38.65
CA ILE A 232 3.57 -1.34 39.69
C ILE A 232 4.53 -0.81 40.75
N LYS A 233 5.62 -0.14 40.35
CA LYS A 233 6.54 0.51 41.30
C LYS A 233 5.84 1.61 42.11
N MET A 234 4.94 2.37 41.49
CA MET A 234 4.17 3.41 42.18
C MET A 234 3.14 2.81 43.16
N PHE A 235 2.62 1.61 42.89
CA PHE A 235 1.74 0.87 43.79
C PHE A 235 2.50 0.18 44.94
N LEU A 236 3.77 -0.21 44.73
CA LEU A 236 4.66 -0.80 45.74
C LEU A 236 5.32 0.23 46.68
N ILE A 237 5.24 1.53 46.35
CA ILE A 237 5.81 2.64 47.15
C ILE A 237 4.74 3.30 48.06
N LYS A 238 3.48 2.88 47.96
CA LYS A 238 2.40 3.22 48.90
C LYS A 238 2.17 2.07 49.88
#